data_AF-A0AAN7VP32-F1
#
_entry.id   AF-A0AAN7VP32-F1
#
_cell.length_a   1.000
_cell.length_b   1.000
_cell.length_c   1.000
_cell.angle_alpha   90.00
_cell.angle_beta   90.00
_cell.angle_gamma   90.00
#
_symmetry.space_group_name_H-M   'P 1'
#
loop_
_entity.id
_entity.type
_entity.pdbx_description
1 polymer ?
#
loop_
_entity_poly.entity_id
_entity_poly.type
_entity_poly.pdbx_seq_one_letter_code
_entity_poly.pdbx_strand_id
1 'polypeptide(L)'
;MEDMQTDLAEFIKQSHRMKCNLKAKLEELNIQEIEVKDARNVFEQSVVIDGVDPLTQRIPAEKFIRYMEEWLRSAELTIGKMRLRTSTAKATYFKLSNQLVEKEELGEAVDAADFDQLRIQNKHLAETIEEKNMHLLELKRMNGMSNLVLSINKKHLQKQVSDMKAVKCSIKTKKEKIIHLCNEYETVGKQVEKEKTKFEKIHNLTQNYTVITL
;
A
#
# COMPACT_ATOMS: atom_id res chain seq x y z
N MET A 1 -9.21 6.40 54.55
CA MET A 1 -9.35 7.73 53.92
C MET A 1 -9.82 7.58 52.49
N GLU A 2 -9.27 6.63 51.72
CA GLU A 2 -9.80 6.23 50.40
C GLU A 2 -11.27 5.81 50.45
N ASP A 3 -11.68 4.91 51.35
CA ASP A 3 -13.08 4.46 51.42
C ASP A 3 -14.09 5.60 51.60
N MET A 4 -13.76 6.58 52.44
CA MET A 4 -14.57 7.79 52.64
C MET A 4 -14.64 8.68 51.40
N GLN A 5 -13.58 8.70 50.57
CA GLN A 5 -13.56 9.44 49.32
C GLN A 5 -14.39 8.73 48.25
N THR A 6 -14.36 7.41 48.21
CA THR A 6 -15.17 6.58 47.31
C THR A 6 -16.66 6.71 47.64
N ASP A 7 -17.03 6.57 48.91
CA ASP A 7 -18.40 6.73 49.39
C ASP A 7 -18.96 8.13 49.08
N LEU A 8 -18.15 9.17 49.25
CA LEU A 8 -18.51 10.54 48.91
C LEU A 8 -18.74 10.70 47.39
N ALA A 9 -17.89 10.11 46.55
CA ALA A 9 -18.03 10.16 45.10
C ALA A 9 -19.30 9.44 44.62
N GLU A 10 -19.63 8.28 45.20
CA GLU A 10 -20.86 7.55 44.92
C GLU A 10 -22.10 8.35 45.33
N PHE A 11 -22.08 8.95 46.53
CA PHE A 11 -23.16 9.79 47.02
C PHE A 11 -23.40 11.01 46.11
N ILE A 12 -22.34 11.69 45.69
CA ILE A 12 -22.40 12.82 44.74
C ILE A 12 -23.04 12.36 43.43
N LYS A 13 -22.58 11.24 42.86
CA LYS A 13 -23.11 10.66 41.62
C LYS A 13 -24.60 10.32 41.74
N GLN A 14 -25.02 9.73 42.86
CA GLN A 14 -26.42 9.41 43.13
C GLN A 14 -27.27 10.68 43.26
N SER A 15 -26.80 11.67 44.00
CA SER A 15 -27.48 12.95 44.20
C SER A 15 -27.67 13.70 42.87
N HIS A 16 -26.63 13.74 42.03
CA HIS A 16 -26.73 14.32 40.69
C HIS A 16 -27.77 13.61 39.81
N ARG A 17 -27.76 12.27 39.80
CA ARG A 17 -28.78 11.48 39.07
C ARG A 17 -30.19 11.78 39.56
N MET A 18 -30.39 11.81 40.88
CA MET A 18 -31.69 12.13 41.47
C MET A 18 -32.14 13.54 41.08
N LYS A 19 -31.27 14.54 41.20
CA LYS A 19 -31.56 15.92 40.79
C LYS A 19 -31.96 16.02 39.32
N CYS A 20 -31.24 15.33 38.42
CA CYS A 20 -31.57 15.31 37.00
C CYS A 20 -32.93 14.66 36.74
N ASN A 21 -33.23 13.53 37.39
CA ASN A 21 -34.51 12.84 37.25
C ASN A 21 -35.68 13.70 37.75
N LEU A 22 -35.52 14.35 38.91
CA LEU A 22 -36.55 15.24 39.44
C LEU A 22 -36.79 16.44 38.53
N LYS A 23 -35.73 17.04 37.97
CA LYS A 23 -35.87 18.12 36.98
C LYS A 23 -36.63 17.67 35.74
N ALA A 24 -36.28 16.51 35.18
CA ALA A 24 -36.96 15.96 34.01
C ALA A 24 -38.45 15.71 34.30
N LYS A 25 -38.77 15.17 35.49
CA LYS A 25 -40.16 14.96 35.89
C LYS A 25 -40.93 16.26 36.09
N LEU A 26 -40.28 17.30 36.62
CA LEU A 26 -40.90 18.62 36.77
C LEU A 26 -41.22 19.24 35.41
N GLU A 27 -40.30 19.12 34.45
CA GLU A 27 -40.51 19.56 33.07
C GLU A 27 -41.65 18.78 32.38
N GLU A 28 -41.69 17.45 32.55
CA GLU A 28 -42.77 16.59 32.05
C GLU A 28 -44.13 17.01 32.60
N LEU A 29 -44.23 17.24 33.91
CA LEU A 29 -45.47 17.69 34.55
C LEU A 29 -45.92 19.07 34.04
N ASN A 30 -44.98 20.00 33.82
CA ASN A 30 -45.30 21.31 33.27
C ASN A 30 -45.83 21.21 31.82
N ILE A 31 -45.20 20.37 30.99
CA ILE A 31 -45.69 20.11 29.63
C ILE A 31 -47.10 19.50 29.70
N GLN A 32 -47.31 18.50 30.56
CA GLN A 32 -48.61 17.85 30.73
C GLN A 32 -49.68 18.84 31.20
N GLU A 33 -49.36 19.75 32.11
CA GLU A 33 -50.30 20.78 32.58
C GLU A 33 -50.75 21.68 31.42
N ILE A 34 -49.82 22.12 30.58
CA ILE A 34 -50.11 22.94 29.39
C ILE A 34 -50.97 22.14 28.40
N GLU A 35 -50.58 20.91 28.07
CA GLU A 35 -51.31 20.05 27.13
C GLU A 35 -52.74 19.77 27.58
N VAL A 36 -52.96 19.54 28.88
CA VAL A 36 -54.30 19.32 29.45
C VAL A 36 -55.15 20.59 29.37
N LYS A 37 -54.56 21.76 29.69
CA LYS A 37 -55.26 23.05 29.57
C LYS A 37 -55.65 23.33 28.12
N ASP A 38 -54.74 23.12 27.18
CA ASP A 38 -55.00 23.32 25.76
C ASP A 38 -56.05 22.33 25.24
N ALA A 39 -55.95 21.05 25.58
CA ALA A 39 -56.94 20.04 25.21
C ALA A 39 -58.34 20.39 25.75
N ARG A 40 -58.41 20.86 27.00
CA ARG A 40 -59.67 21.34 27.59
C ARG A 40 -60.23 22.52 26.81
N ASN A 41 -59.43 23.56 26.55
CA ASN A 41 -59.88 24.77 25.85
C ASN A 41 -60.37 24.45 24.44
N VAL A 42 -59.64 23.58 23.72
CA VAL A 42 -60.03 23.12 22.38
C VAL A 42 -61.32 22.30 22.42
N PHE A 43 -61.51 21.44 23.41
CA PHE A 43 -62.76 20.69 23.60
C PHE A 43 -63.94 21.63 23.91
N GLU A 44 -63.76 22.55 24.85
CA GLU A 44 -64.78 23.52 25.25
C GLU A 44 -65.22 24.37 24.05
N GLN A 45 -64.27 24.89 23.27
CA GLN A 45 -64.59 25.64 22.06
C GLN A 45 -65.29 24.77 20.99
N SER A 46 -64.68 23.66 20.59
CA SER A 46 -65.13 22.91 19.40
C SER A 46 -66.37 22.03 19.62
N VAL A 47 -66.59 21.54 20.84
CA VAL A 47 -67.67 20.62 21.17
C VAL A 47 -68.78 21.31 21.97
N VAL A 48 -68.42 22.15 22.95
CA VAL A 48 -69.40 22.76 23.86
C VAL A 48 -69.95 24.08 23.33
N ILE A 49 -69.12 24.91 22.69
CA ILE A 49 -69.56 26.20 22.13
C ILE A 49 -70.01 26.02 20.67
N ASP A 50 -69.12 25.55 19.80
CA ASP A 50 -69.36 25.46 18.35
C ASP A 50 -70.15 24.20 17.95
N GLY A 51 -70.20 23.20 18.85
CA GLY A 51 -70.82 21.90 18.60
C GLY A 51 -72.32 21.84 18.92
N VAL A 52 -72.88 22.85 19.59
CA VAL A 52 -74.30 22.89 19.98
C VAL A 52 -75.18 23.18 18.77
N ASP A 53 -76.22 22.39 18.59
CA ASP A 53 -77.23 22.65 17.57
C ASP A 53 -78.11 23.86 18.00
N PRO A 54 -78.18 24.94 17.21
CA PRO A 54 -78.96 26.13 17.55
C PRO A 54 -80.45 25.86 17.81
N LEU A 55 -81.02 24.84 17.17
CA LEU A 55 -82.45 24.53 17.30
C LEU A 55 -82.75 23.69 18.55
N THR A 56 -81.96 22.65 18.80
CA THR A 56 -82.19 21.73 19.93
C THR A 56 -81.47 22.13 21.21
N GLN A 57 -80.53 23.08 21.14
CA GLN A 57 -79.68 23.54 22.25
C GLN A 57 -78.95 22.37 22.94
N ARG A 58 -78.70 21.30 22.20
CA ARG A 58 -77.98 20.09 22.65
C ARG A 58 -76.81 19.85 21.71
N ILE A 59 -75.79 19.16 22.22
CA ILE A 59 -74.65 18.73 21.43
C ILE A 59 -75.03 17.42 20.73
N PRO A 60 -75.04 17.36 19.38
CA PRO A 60 -75.27 16.12 18.66
C PRO A 60 -74.16 15.11 18.96
N ALA A 61 -74.52 13.83 19.10
CA ALA A 61 -73.56 12.77 19.42
C ALA A 61 -72.45 12.67 18.37
N GLU A 62 -72.76 12.90 17.10
CA GLU A 62 -71.85 12.85 15.97
C GLU A 62 -70.71 13.89 16.10
N LYS A 63 -71.00 15.06 16.70
CA LYS A 63 -69.98 16.11 16.92
C LYS A 63 -68.95 15.66 17.93
N PHE A 64 -69.40 15.06 19.04
CA PHE A 64 -68.54 14.51 20.07
C PHE A 64 -67.72 13.31 19.54
N ILE A 65 -68.37 12.38 18.84
CA ILE A 65 -67.70 11.20 18.26
C ILE A 65 -66.59 11.63 17.30
N ARG A 66 -66.90 12.55 16.38
CA ARG A 66 -65.91 13.05 15.42
C ARG A 66 -64.72 13.75 16.09
N TYR A 67 -64.97 14.52 17.17
CA TYR A 67 -63.89 15.11 17.96
C TYR A 67 -62.99 14.03 18.58
N MET A 68 -63.59 13.01 19.20
CA MET A 68 -62.85 11.92 19.82
C MET A 68 -62.03 11.10 18.81
N GLU A 69 -62.58 10.86 17.62
CA GLU A 69 -61.85 10.18 16.53
C GLU A 69 -60.63 10.97 16.06
N GLU A 70 -60.77 12.28 15.88
CA GLU A 70 -59.64 13.14 15.48
C GLU A 70 -58.61 13.29 16.59
N TRP A 71 -59.05 13.38 17.85
CA TRP A 71 -58.16 13.39 19.02
C TRP A 71 -57.35 12.09 19.11
N LEU A 72 -58.01 10.93 18.93
CA LEU A 72 -57.35 9.63 18.92
C LEU A 72 -56.32 9.52 17.80
N ARG A 73 -56.68 9.93 16.58
CA ARG A 73 -55.76 9.96 15.43
C ARG A 73 -54.53 10.85 15.70
N SER A 74 -54.74 12.04 16.26
CA SER A 74 -53.65 12.96 16.61
C SER A 74 -52.74 12.37 17.69
N ALA A 75 -53.32 11.70 18.69
CA ALA A 75 -52.57 11.00 19.72
C ALA A 75 -51.71 9.87 19.14
N GLU A 76 -52.24 9.05 18.22
CA GLU A 76 -51.50 7.99 17.54
C GLU A 76 -50.30 8.54 16.75
N LEU A 77 -50.50 9.62 15.98
CA LEU A 77 -49.41 10.29 15.24
C LEU A 77 -48.32 10.81 16.18
N THR A 78 -48.72 11.38 17.31
CA THR A 78 -47.80 11.90 18.33
C THR A 78 -47.01 10.78 18.99
N ILE A 79 -47.67 9.67 19.37
CA ILE A 79 -47.00 8.46 19.89
C ILE A 79 -45.99 7.92 18.89
N GLY A 80 -46.34 7.83 17.60
CA GLY A 80 -45.42 7.41 16.54
C GLY A 80 -44.18 8.30 16.46
N LYS A 81 -44.38 9.63 16.47
CA LYS A 81 -43.28 10.62 16.46
C LYS A 81 -42.39 10.47 17.71
N MET A 82 -42.98 10.33 18.89
CA MET A 82 -42.22 10.18 20.14
C MET A 82 -41.41 8.88 20.13
N ARG A 83 -41.97 7.75 19.70
CA ARG A 83 -41.24 6.48 19.57
C ARG A 83 -40.00 6.59 18.68
N LEU A 84 -40.13 7.26 17.53
CA LEU A 84 -39.00 7.48 16.62
C LEU A 84 -37.92 8.35 17.30
N ARG A 85 -38.31 9.46 17.93
CA ARG A 85 -37.38 10.34 18.66
C ARG A 85 -36.66 9.59 19.79
N THR A 86 -37.38 8.80 20.56
CA THR A 86 -36.80 7.96 21.63
C THR A 86 -35.81 6.95 21.07
N SER A 87 -36.12 6.30 19.95
CA SER A 87 -35.20 5.36 19.30
C SER A 87 -33.91 6.04 18.86
N THR A 88 -34.01 7.21 18.21
CA THR A 88 -32.84 7.99 17.79
C THR A 88 -32.01 8.45 18.99
N ALA A 89 -32.66 8.96 20.04
CA ALA A 89 -31.97 9.42 21.25
C ALA A 89 -31.24 8.27 21.99
N LYS A 90 -31.83 7.07 22.01
CA LYS A 90 -31.16 5.88 22.57
C LYS A 90 -29.94 5.48 21.75
N ALA A 91 -30.03 5.51 20.41
CA ALA A 91 -28.91 5.18 19.54
C ALA A 91 -27.76 6.19 19.68
N THR A 92 -28.06 7.49 19.75
CA THR A 92 -27.04 8.52 19.96
C THR A 92 -26.42 8.43 21.34
N TYR A 93 -27.22 8.17 22.39
CA TYR A 93 -26.72 7.93 23.74
C TYR A 93 -25.73 6.76 23.78
N PHE A 94 -26.09 5.61 23.20
CA PHE A 94 -25.23 4.43 23.16
C PHE A 94 -23.92 4.73 22.43
N LYS A 95 -23.98 5.40 21.27
CA LYS A 95 -22.80 5.81 20.51
C LYS A 95 -21.88 6.72 21.33
N LEU A 96 -22.43 7.77 21.96
CA LEU A 96 -21.65 8.72 22.76
C LEU A 96 -21.06 8.07 24.01
N SER A 97 -21.81 7.18 24.65
CA SER A 97 -21.33 6.42 25.81
C SER A 97 -20.13 5.55 25.44
N ASN A 98 -20.18 4.84 24.31
CA ASN A 98 -19.04 4.03 23.86
C ASN A 98 -17.85 4.90 23.49
N GLN A 99 -18.07 6.05 22.84
CA GLN A 99 -17.00 7.00 22.56
C GLN A 99 -16.34 7.54 23.84
N LEU A 100 -17.11 7.77 24.90
CA LEU A 100 -16.58 8.20 26.19
C LEU A 100 -15.67 7.12 26.78
N VAL A 101 -16.13 5.86 26.78
CA VAL A 101 -15.34 4.72 27.28
C VAL A 101 -14.05 4.55 26.47
N GLU A 102 -14.13 4.56 25.14
CA GLU A 102 -12.94 4.49 24.27
C GLU A 102 -11.96 5.65 24.55
N LYS A 103 -12.47 6.85 24.85
CA LYS A 103 -11.63 8.01 25.17
C LYS A 103 -11.02 7.94 26.56
N GLU A 104 -11.73 7.40 27.53
CA GLU A 104 -11.20 7.14 28.87
C GLU A 104 -10.11 6.06 28.81
N GLU A 105 -10.33 4.95 28.09
CA GLU A 105 -9.32 3.91 27.87
C GLU A 105 -8.07 4.44 27.13
N LEU A 106 -8.26 5.23 26.07
CA LEU A 106 -7.14 5.88 25.36
C LEU A 106 -6.44 6.95 26.20
N GLY A 107 -7.16 7.60 27.11
CA GLY A 107 -6.63 8.64 28.00
C GLY A 107 -5.86 8.07 29.20
N GLU A 108 -6.25 6.89 29.68
CA GLU A 108 -5.56 6.16 30.75
C GLU A 108 -4.34 5.37 30.23
N ALA A 109 -4.35 4.98 28.94
CA ALA A 109 -3.30 4.17 28.33
C ALA A 109 -2.11 4.95 27.73
N VAL A 110 -2.15 6.30 27.69
CA VAL A 110 -1.07 7.08 27.05
C VAL A 110 -0.60 8.21 27.96
N ASP A 111 0.57 8.03 28.56
CA ASP A 111 1.24 9.06 29.34
C ASP A 111 2.07 9.98 28.42
N ALA A 112 2.35 11.21 28.85
CA ALA A 112 3.23 12.14 28.15
C ALA A 112 4.63 11.53 27.90
N ALA A 113 5.08 10.67 28.82
CA ALA A 113 6.33 9.92 28.70
C ALA A 113 6.35 8.97 27.48
N ASP A 114 5.22 8.37 27.11
CA ASP A 114 5.13 7.45 25.97
C ASP A 114 5.31 8.20 24.64
N PHE A 115 4.76 9.42 24.55
CA PHE A 115 4.96 10.29 23.39
C PHE A 115 6.40 10.73 23.24
N ASP A 116 7.07 11.05 24.36
CA ASP A 116 8.49 11.39 24.34
C ASP A 116 9.35 10.17 23.96
N GLN A 117 9.02 8.98 24.46
CA GLN A 117 9.69 7.74 24.06
C GLN A 117 9.52 7.47 22.56
N LEU A 118 8.31 7.58 22.01
CA LEU A 118 8.07 7.44 20.57
C LEU A 118 8.85 8.45 19.74
N ARG A 119 8.94 9.69 20.21
CA ARG A 119 9.71 10.75 19.54
C ARG A 119 11.20 10.43 19.52
N ILE A 120 11.75 9.93 20.63
CA ILE A 120 13.15 9.50 20.72
C ILE A 120 13.41 8.31 19.79
N GLN A 121 12.54 7.29 19.81
CA GLN A 121 12.66 6.12 18.95
C GLN A 121 12.60 6.49 17.47
N ASN A 122 11.67 7.34 17.06
CA ASN A 122 11.57 7.82 15.68
C ASN A 122 12.82 8.57 15.24
N LYS A 123 13.38 9.42 16.11
CA LYS A 123 14.62 10.13 15.83
C LYS A 123 15.78 9.15 15.62
N HIS A 124 15.93 8.17 16.51
CA HIS A 124 16.99 7.16 16.40
C HIS A 124 16.86 6.29 15.15
N LEU A 125 15.63 5.89 14.79
CA LEU A 125 15.35 5.15 13.56
C LEU A 125 15.67 5.98 12.31
N ALA A 126 15.32 7.26 12.30
CA ALA A 126 15.63 8.15 11.19
C ALA A 126 17.14 8.31 10.98
N GLU A 127 17.90 8.50 12.07
CA GLU A 127 19.37 8.56 12.04
C GLU A 127 19.96 7.25 11.50
N THR A 128 19.47 6.11 11.98
CA THR A 128 19.92 4.78 11.52
C THR A 128 19.63 4.57 10.03
N ILE A 129 18.47 4.99 9.55
CA ILE A 129 18.11 4.91 8.12
C ILE A 129 19.08 5.75 7.28
N GLU A 130 19.41 6.95 7.73
CA GLU A 130 20.33 7.84 7.01
C GLU A 130 21.75 7.25 6.94
N GLU A 131 22.26 6.70 8.03
CA GLU A 131 23.55 5.99 8.05
C GLU A 131 23.57 4.82 7.06
N LYS A 132 22.51 3.99 7.06
CA LYS A 132 22.39 2.85 6.13
C LYS A 132 22.29 3.31 4.68
N ASN A 133 21.60 4.42 4.41
CA ASN A 133 21.52 5.00 3.07
C ASN A 133 22.89 5.48 2.57
N MET A 134 23.68 6.13 3.44
CA MET A 134 25.04 6.55 3.13
C MET A 134 25.94 5.36 2.77
N HIS A 135 25.92 4.29 3.57
CA HIS A 135 26.66 3.07 3.26
C HIS A 135 26.20 2.41 1.95
N LEU A 136 24.88 2.39 1.69
CA LEU A 136 24.34 1.85 0.44
C LEU A 136 24.83 2.65 -0.78
N LEU A 137 24.92 3.98 -0.68
CA LEU A 137 25.44 4.83 -1.75
C LEU A 137 26.92 4.54 -2.03
N GLU A 138 27.74 4.40 -0.99
CA GLU A 138 29.15 4.04 -1.12
C GLU A 138 29.34 2.67 -1.81
N LEU A 139 28.58 1.66 -1.37
CA LEU A 139 28.60 0.33 -1.98
C LEU A 139 28.14 0.36 -3.45
N LYS A 140 27.09 1.12 -3.77
CA LYS A 140 26.64 1.30 -5.16
C LYS A 140 27.74 1.92 -6.02
N ARG A 141 28.45 2.93 -5.51
CA ARG A 141 29.57 3.56 -6.22
C ARG A 141 30.71 2.56 -6.45
N MET A 142 31.11 1.81 -5.42
CA MET A 142 32.18 0.82 -5.51
C MET A 142 31.83 -0.30 -6.50
N ASN A 143 30.60 -0.81 -6.44
CA ASN A 143 30.11 -1.83 -7.37
C ASN A 143 30.07 -1.29 -8.81
N GLY A 144 29.64 -0.04 -9.02
CA GLY A 144 29.67 0.61 -10.32
C GLY A 144 31.10 0.71 -10.91
N MET A 145 32.07 1.14 -10.11
CA MET A 145 33.47 1.20 -10.52
C MET A 145 34.05 -0.20 -10.81
N SER A 146 33.77 -1.18 -9.97
CA SER A 146 34.23 -2.56 -10.15
C SER A 146 33.67 -3.17 -11.43
N ASN A 147 32.39 -2.95 -11.72
CA ASN A 147 31.74 -3.41 -12.96
C ASN A 147 32.31 -2.75 -14.21
N LEU A 148 32.68 -1.46 -14.12
CA LEU A 148 33.33 -0.75 -15.22
C LEU A 148 34.70 -1.37 -15.52
N VAL A 149 35.53 -1.56 -14.49
CA VAL A 149 36.87 -2.19 -14.63
C VAL A 149 36.74 -3.61 -15.18
N LEU A 150 35.81 -4.41 -14.66
CA LEU A 150 35.54 -5.76 -15.14
C LEU A 150 35.12 -5.76 -16.62
N SER A 151 34.28 -4.82 -17.03
CA SER A 151 33.83 -4.68 -18.42
C SER A 151 34.98 -4.32 -19.36
N ILE A 152 35.88 -3.43 -18.94
CA ILE A 152 37.08 -3.07 -19.70
C ILE A 152 37.99 -4.29 -19.86
N ASN A 153 38.31 -4.98 -18.76
CA ASN A 153 39.16 -6.16 -18.77
C ASN A 153 38.57 -7.30 -19.62
N LYS A 154 37.25 -7.51 -19.55
CA LYS A 154 36.54 -8.48 -20.39
C LYS A 154 36.70 -8.16 -21.88
N LYS A 155 36.54 -6.90 -22.29
CA LYS A 155 36.74 -6.46 -23.68
C LYS A 155 38.19 -6.67 -24.12
N HIS A 156 39.16 -6.34 -23.27
CA HIS A 156 40.57 -6.55 -23.57
C HIS A 156 40.90 -8.04 -23.79
N LEU A 157 40.43 -8.90 -22.88
CA LEU A 157 40.61 -10.35 -22.98
C LEU A 157 39.95 -10.92 -24.24
N GLN A 158 38.74 -10.48 -24.58
CA GLN A 158 38.06 -10.89 -25.82
C GLN A 158 38.84 -10.53 -27.08
N LYS A 159 39.48 -9.35 -27.10
CA LYS A 159 40.37 -8.93 -28.19
C LYS A 159 41.58 -9.85 -28.27
N GLN A 160 42.30 -10.05 -27.16
CA GLN A 160 43.47 -10.94 -27.13
C GLN A 160 43.14 -12.38 -27.56
N VAL A 161 41.98 -12.91 -27.14
CA VAL A 161 41.53 -14.24 -27.56
C VAL A 161 41.25 -14.30 -29.06
N SER A 162 40.68 -13.23 -29.64
CA SER A 162 40.44 -13.13 -31.08
C SER A 162 41.75 -13.05 -31.86
N ASP A 163 42.70 -12.24 -31.40
CA ASP A 163 44.04 -12.11 -31.99
C ASP A 163 44.80 -13.45 -31.92
N MET A 164 44.76 -14.14 -30.78
CA MET A 164 45.36 -15.46 -30.61
C MET A 164 44.75 -16.48 -31.60
N LYS A 165 43.42 -16.47 -31.79
CA LYS A 165 42.76 -17.34 -32.79
C LYS A 165 43.23 -17.02 -34.21
N ALA A 166 43.36 -15.74 -34.56
CA ALA A 166 43.84 -15.31 -35.87
C ALA A 166 45.29 -15.76 -36.13
N VAL A 167 46.18 -15.55 -35.14
CA VAL A 167 47.57 -16.02 -35.21
C VAL A 167 47.65 -17.53 -35.34
N LYS A 168 46.87 -18.29 -34.56
CA LYS A 168 46.82 -19.76 -34.64
C LYS A 168 46.37 -20.23 -36.03
N CYS A 169 45.39 -19.55 -36.63
CA CYS A 169 44.96 -19.83 -38.00
C CYS A 169 46.09 -19.58 -39.01
N SER A 170 46.77 -18.42 -38.91
CA SER A 170 47.91 -18.06 -39.75
C SER A 170 49.08 -19.06 -39.63
N ILE A 171 49.39 -19.52 -38.41
CA ILE A 171 50.40 -20.56 -38.18
C ILE A 171 50.00 -21.85 -38.90
N LYS A 172 48.72 -22.26 -38.82
CA LYS A 172 48.24 -23.46 -39.53
C LYS A 172 48.42 -23.32 -41.04
N THR A 173 48.00 -22.19 -41.63
CA THR A 173 48.16 -21.96 -43.08
C THR A 173 49.62 -21.91 -43.50
N LYS A 174 50.50 -21.30 -42.70
CA LYS A 174 51.95 -21.28 -42.98
C LYS A 174 52.56 -22.68 -42.90
N LYS A 175 52.16 -23.51 -41.93
CA LYS A 175 52.60 -24.91 -41.85
C LYS A 175 52.18 -25.72 -43.09
N GLU A 176 50.93 -25.56 -43.53
CA GLU A 176 50.44 -26.20 -44.76
C GLU A 176 51.25 -25.76 -45.99
N LYS A 177 51.58 -24.47 -46.11
CA LYS A 177 52.45 -23.95 -47.18
C LYS A 177 53.87 -24.52 -47.13
N ILE A 178 54.45 -24.65 -45.94
CA ILE A 178 55.79 -25.26 -45.78
C ILE A 178 55.78 -26.71 -46.28
N ILE A 179 54.77 -27.50 -45.90
CA ILE A 179 54.64 -28.88 -46.37
C ILE A 179 54.55 -28.94 -47.91
N HIS A 180 53.75 -28.07 -48.52
CA HIS A 180 53.65 -27.98 -49.97
C HIS A 180 55.00 -27.66 -50.64
N LEU A 181 55.70 -26.64 -50.13
CA LEU A 181 57.01 -26.24 -50.65
C LEU A 181 58.08 -27.32 -50.49
N CYS A 182 58.07 -28.07 -49.39
CA CYS A 182 58.97 -29.21 -49.19
C CYS A 182 58.73 -30.30 -50.25
N ASN A 183 57.47 -30.63 -50.53
CA ASN A 183 57.12 -31.61 -51.57
C ASN A 183 57.54 -31.12 -52.97
N GLU A 184 57.33 -29.84 -53.28
CA GLU A 184 57.80 -29.23 -54.54
C GLU A 184 59.32 -29.27 -54.65
N TYR A 185 60.03 -28.92 -53.57
CA TYR A 185 61.50 -28.95 -53.52
C TYR A 185 62.05 -30.36 -53.79
N GLU A 186 61.48 -31.40 -53.17
CA GLU A 186 61.87 -32.79 -53.44
C GLU A 186 61.62 -33.18 -54.89
N THR A 187 60.48 -32.77 -55.45
CA THR A 187 60.10 -33.07 -56.84
C THR A 187 61.06 -32.40 -57.83
N VAL A 188 61.37 -31.13 -57.62
CA VAL A 188 62.34 -30.37 -58.41
C VAL A 188 63.75 -30.95 -58.25
N GLY A 189 64.16 -31.33 -57.04
CA GLY A 189 65.45 -31.98 -56.79
C GLY A 189 65.61 -33.26 -57.62
N LYS A 190 64.59 -34.13 -57.62
CA LYS A 190 64.57 -35.34 -58.48
C LYS A 190 64.65 -35.01 -59.97
N GLN A 191 64.02 -33.92 -60.42
CA GLN A 191 64.09 -33.48 -61.81
C GLN A 191 65.49 -32.98 -62.17
N VAL A 192 66.11 -32.16 -61.32
CA VAL A 192 67.49 -31.66 -61.52
C VAL A 192 68.48 -32.82 -61.58
N GLU A 193 68.33 -33.83 -60.73
CA GLU A 193 69.20 -35.01 -60.74
C GLU A 193 69.03 -35.83 -62.02
N LYS A 194 67.79 -36.03 -62.49
CA LYS A 194 67.53 -36.63 -63.81
C LYS A 194 68.18 -35.82 -64.93
N GLU A 195 68.04 -34.49 -64.93
CA GLU A 195 68.66 -33.63 -65.95
C GLU A 195 70.20 -33.64 -65.85
N LYS A 196 70.79 -33.67 -64.65
CA LYS A 196 72.24 -33.85 -64.47
C LYS A 196 72.74 -35.15 -65.06
N THR A 197 72.09 -36.28 -64.77
CA THR A 197 72.50 -37.57 -65.36
C THR A 197 72.36 -37.58 -66.88
N LYS A 198 71.35 -36.91 -67.45
CA LYS A 198 71.23 -36.73 -68.91
C LYS A 198 72.37 -35.86 -69.44
N PHE A 199 72.69 -34.76 -68.78
CA PHE A 199 73.78 -33.88 -69.15
C PHE A 199 75.14 -34.58 -69.09
N GLU A 200 75.43 -35.34 -68.02
CA GLU A 200 76.65 -36.14 -67.89
C GLU A 200 76.76 -37.20 -68.98
N LYS A 201 75.66 -37.87 -69.34
CA LYS A 201 75.65 -38.79 -70.49
C LYS A 201 76.01 -38.09 -71.78
N ILE A 202 75.42 -36.92 -72.06
CA ILE A 202 75.75 -36.11 -73.24
C ILE A 202 77.21 -35.64 -73.18
N HIS A 203 77.67 -35.16 -72.02
CA HIS A 203 79.05 -34.70 -71.82
C HIS A 203 80.08 -35.80 -72.05
N ASN A 204 79.84 -37.00 -71.53
CA ASN A 204 80.68 -38.18 -71.79
C ASN A 204 80.67 -38.57 -73.28
N LEU A 205 79.52 -38.47 -73.96
CA LEU A 205 79.43 -38.68 -75.40
C LEU A 205 80.22 -37.62 -76.18
N THR A 206 80.26 -36.37 -75.70
CA THR A 206 81.05 -35.29 -76.30
C THR A 206 82.56 -35.45 -76.02
N GLN A 207 82.95 -35.89 -74.83
CA GLN A 207 84.37 -36.10 -74.47
C GLN A 207 84.99 -37.34 -75.13
N ASN A 208 84.20 -38.39 -75.38
CA ASN A 208 84.66 -39.59 -76.10
C ASN A 208 84.47 -39.50 -77.62
N TYR A 209 84.09 -38.33 -78.15
CA TYR A 209 83.98 -38.11 -79.58
C TYR A 209 85.36 -37.80 -80.17
N THR A 210 86.20 -38.82 -80.36
CA THR A 210 87.34 -38.70 -81.28
C THR A 210 86.79 -38.67 -82.70
N VAL A 211 86.85 -37.49 -83.33
CA VAL A 211 86.78 -37.38 -84.79
C VAL A 211 88.00 -38.13 -85.34
N ILE A 212 87.78 -39.35 -85.83
CA ILE A 212 88.76 -40.05 -86.65
C ILE A 212 88.77 -39.32 -87.98
N THR A 213 89.72 -38.40 -88.15
CA THR A 213 90.11 -37.90 -89.46
C THR A 213 90.84 -39.01 -90.20
N LEU A 214 90.14 -39.62 -91.17
CA LEU A 214 90.73 -40.28 -92.33
C LEU A 214 91.26 -39.23 -93.30
#